data_AF-A0A1S3E072-F1
#
_entry.id   AF-A0A1S3E072-F1
#
_cell.length_a   1.000
_cell.length_b   1.000
_cell.length_c   1.000
_cell.angle_alpha   90.00
_cell.angle_beta   90.00
_cell.angle_gamma   90.00
#
_symmetry.space_group_name_H-M   'P 1'
#
loop_
_entity.id
_entity.type
_entity.pdbx_description
1 polymer ?
#
loop_
_entity_poly.entity_id
_entity_poly.type
_entity_poly.pdbx_seq_one_letter_code
_entity_poly.pdbx_strand_id
1 'polypeptide(L)'
;MVLLCDFAAMHKNRLQEFTQRSGMSFPVFETVNEGQSHAPQFRSTVWVNGMSFTSQLTFFQYIQFKHETEKKENKGVLEVSTVTFEEWKNMTEEQKRPYEEMAQKKEEEAANPVMEEEEHMKLQKHETLQLLKKN
;
A
#
# COMPACT_ATOMS: atom_id res chain seq x y z
N MET A 1 11.39 -1.62 -5.92
CA MET A 1 12.36 -1.71 -7.03
C MET A 1 12.93 -3.12 -7.17
N VAL A 2 13.22 -3.82 -6.06
CA VAL A 2 13.77 -5.20 -6.06
C VAL A 2 12.83 -6.23 -6.75
N LEU A 3 11.52 -6.14 -6.54
CA LEU A 3 10.53 -7.08 -7.12
C LEU A 3 10.40 -7.03 -8.67
N LEU A 4 10.90 -5.99 -9.33
CA LEU A 4 10.84 -5.85 -10.79
C LEU A 4 12.01 -6.55 -11.52
N CYS A 5 13.16 -6.71 -10.85
CA CYS A 5 14.32 -7.39 -11.44
C CYS A 5 14.08 -8.89 -11.58
N ASP A 6 13.40 -9.51 -10.63
CA ASP A 6 13.19 -10.96 -10.61
C ASP A 6 12.26 -11.42 -11.74
N PHE A 7 11.23 -10.64 -12.08
CA PHE A 7 10.33 -10.98 -13.18
C PHE A 7 11.01 -10.85 -14.54
N ALA A 8 11.80 -9.79 -14.76
CA ALA A 8 12.53 -9.60 -16.02
C ALA A 8 13.62 -10.66 -16.24
N ALA A 9 14.29 -11.09 -15.16
CA ALA A 9 15.30 -12.15 -15.20
C ALA A 9 14.69 -13.51 -15.55
N MET A 10 13.53 -13.86 -14.99
CA MET A 10 12.83 -15.13 -15.27
C MET A 10 12.45 -15.30 -16.74
N HIS A 11 11.95 -14.24 -17.39
CA HIS A 11 11.48 -14.33 -18.78
C HIS A 11 12.63 -14.41 -19.79
N LYS A 12 13.73 -13.70 -19.53
CA LYS A 12 14.93 -13.74 -20.38
C LYS A 12 15.60 -15.12 -20.31
N ASN A 13 15.74 -15.68 -19.11
CA ASN A 13 16.34 -17.00 -18.90
C ASN A 13 15.51 -18.09 -19.59
N ARG A 14 14.18 -18.06 -19.41
CA ARG A 14 13.28 -19.05 -20.01
C ARG A 14 13.29 -19.00 -21.55
N LEU A 15 13.35 -17.81 -22.14
CA LEU A 15 13.44 -17.66 -23.59
C LEU A 15 14.78 -18.17 -24.14
N GLN A 16 15.88 -17.86 -23.44
CA GLN A 16 17.21 -18.35 -23.79
C GLN A 16 17.28 -19.88 -23.76
N GLU A 17 16.80 -20.51 -22.69
CA GLU A 17 16.72 -21.98 -22.58
C GLU A 17 15.87 -22.58 -23.71
N PHE A 18 14.73 -21.96 -24.04
CA PHE A 18 13.86 -22.43 -25.12
C PHE A 18 14.56 -22.40 -26.48
N THR A 19 15.22 -21.28 -26.82
CA THR A 19 15.97 -21.16 -28.09
C THR A 19 17.10 -22.18 -28.18
N GLN A 20 17.84 -22.38 -27.08
CA GLN A 20 18.93 -23.34 -27.00
C GLN A 20 18.45 -24.79 -27.17
N ARG A 21 17.37 -25.18 -26.46
CA ARG A 21 16.78 -26.53 -26.57
C ARG A 21 16.18 -26.80 -27.96
N SER A 22 15.76 -25.76 -28.65
CA SER A 22 15.16 -25.86 -29.98
C SER A 22 16.20 -25.78 -31.11
N GLY A 23 17.50 -25.66 -30.80
CA GLY A 23 18.56 -25.51 -31.80
C GLY A 23 18.52 -24.19 -32.57
N MET A 24 17.83 -23.16 -32.04
CA MET A 24 17.77 -21.83 -32.63
C MET A 24 19.01 -21.01 -32.27
N SER A 25 19.26 -19.95 -33.03
CA SER A 25 20.26 -18.95 -32.65
C SER A 25 19.91 -18.26 -31.33
N PHE A 26 20.93 -17.78 -30.64
CA PHE A 26 20.77 -17.07 -29.38
C PHE A 26 19.93 -15.79 -29.56
N PRO A 27 18.98 -15.51 -28.66
CA PRO A 27 18.12 -14.34 -28.78
C PRO A 27 18.92 -13.05 -28.57
N VAL A 28 18.73 -12.07 -29.44
CA VAL A 28 19.33 -10.73 -29.28
C VAL A 28 18.28 -9.78 -28.71
N PHE A 29 18.58 -9.20 -27.56
CA PHE A 29 17.71 -8.22 -26.92
C PHE A 29 18.22 -6.81 -27.19
N GLU A 30 17.37 -5.98 -27.78
CA GLU A 30 17.60 -4.59 -28.04
C GLU A 30 16.64 -3.76 -27.18
N THR A 31 17.10 -2.61 -26.69
CA THR A 31 16.24 -1.66 -25.98
C THR A 31 16.52 -0.28 -26.51
N VAL A 32 15.47 0.37 -27.02
CA VAL A 32 15.53 1.69 -27.64
C VAL A 32 14.76 2.67 -26.76
N ASN A 33 15.29 3.87 -26.59
CA ASN A 33 14.55 4.98 -25.99
C ASN A 33 13.82 5.75 -27.11
N GLU A 34 12.50 5.64 -27.13
CA GLU A 34 11.61 6.38 -28.04
C GLU A 34 11.08 7.68 -27.42
N GLY A 35 11.43 7.93 -26.16
CA GLY A 35 11.00 9.11 -25.41
C GLY A 35 11.90 10.32 -25.66
N GLN A 36 11.49 11.45 -25.08
CA GLN A 36 12.28 12.68 -25.12
C GLN A 36 13.47 12.59 -24.15
N SER A 37 14.47 13.44 -24.31
CA SER A 37 15.64 13.48 -23.41
C SER A 37 15.26 13.64 -21.94
N HIS A 38 14.20 14.40 -21.67
CA HIS A 38 13.66 14.62 -20.32
C HIS A 38 12.51 13.67 -19.95
N ALA A 39 12.05 12.82 -20.87
CA ALA A 39 10.98 11.86 -20.63
C ALA A 39 11.26 10.54 -21.38
N PRO A 40 12.24 9.74 -20.93
CA PRO A 40 12.61 8.49 -21.59
C PRO A 40 11.45 7.49 -21.64
N GLN A 41 11.27 6.84 -22.78
CA GLN A 41 10.30 5.78 -23.00
C GLN A 41 11.02 4.59 -23.62
N PHE A 42 11.25 3.56 -22.83
CA PHE A 42 12.00 2.40 -23.29
C PHE A 42 11.06 1.37 -23.93
N ARG A 43 11.42 0.94 -25.15
CA ARG A 43 10.82 -0.18 -25.85
C ARG A 43 11.86 -1.27 -26.02
N SER A 44 11.47 -2.52 -25.80
CA SER A 44 12.36 -3.67 -25.94
C SER A 44 11.95 -4.51 -27.14
N THR A 45 12.94 -4.93 -27.93
CA THR A 45 12.78 -5.83 -29.07
C THR A 45 13.65 -7.05 -28.85
N VAL A 46 13.11 -8.24 -29.10
CA VAL A 46 13.87 -9.49 -29.09
C VAL A 46 13.88 -10.11 -30.47
N TRP A 47 15.07 -10.47 -30.93
CA TRP A 47 15.30 -11.14 -32.20
C TRP A 47 15.51 -12.63 -31.95
N VAL A 48 14.66 -13.48 -32.52
CA VAL A 48 14.73 -14.94 -32.40
C VAL A 48 14.51 -15.57 -33.77
N ASN A 49 15.47 -16.38 -34.22
CA ASN A 49 15.36 -17.12 -35.49
C ASN A 49 15.03 -16.22 -36.71
N GLY A 50 15.64 -15.03 -36.78
CA GLY A 50 15.39 -14.04 -37.85
C GLY A 50 14.06 -13.28 -37.75
N MET A 51 13.22 -13.57 -36.76
CA MET A 51 12.01 -12.81 -36.46
C MET A 51 12.26 -11.83 -35.32
N SER A 52 11.63 -10.66 -35.37
CA SER A 52 11.66 -9.67 -34.29
C SER A 52 10.31 -9.59 -33.58
N PHE A 53 10.37 -9.49 -32.26
CA PHE A 53 9.20 -9.32 -31.39
C PHE A 53 9.43 -8.10 -30.52
N THR A 54 8.52 -7.14 -30.61
CA THR A 54 8.65 -5.85 -29.93
C THR A 54 7.57 -5.70 -28.87
N SER A 55 7.92 -5.13 -27.71
CA SER A 55 6.95 -4.84 -26.66
C SER A 55 5.86 -3.88 -27.16
N GLN A 56 4.59 -4.26 -26.98
CA GLN A 56 3.44 -3.46 -27.42
C GLN A 56 3.35 -2.13 -26.67
N LEU A 57 3.67 -2.15 -25.37
CA LEU A 57 3.69 -0.98 -24.50
C LEU A 57 5.11 -0.71 -24.01
N THR A 58 5.42 0.55 -23.77
CA THR A 58 6.60 0.94 -22.99
C THR A 58 6.36 0.62 -21.52
N PHE A 59 7.44 0.50 -20.74
CA PHE A 59 7.32 0.20 -19.30
C PHE A 59 6.43 1.22 -18.58
N PHE A 60 6.58 2.50 -18.89
CA PHE A 60 5.78 3.56 -18.27
C PHE A 60 4.29 3.42 -18.60
N GLN A 61 3.95 3.15 -19.86
CA GLN A 61 2.56 2.93 -20.29
C GLN A 61 1.95 1.70 -19.63
N TYR A 62 2.72 0.62 -19.46
CA TYR A 62 2.27 -0.58 -18.75
C TYR A 62 1.91 -0.27 -17.28
N ILE A 63 2.78 0.47 -16.58
CA ILE A 63 2.54 0.86 -15.19
C ILE A 63 1.32 1.78 -15.08
N GLN A 64 1.17 2.76 -15.98
CA GLN A 64 -0.01 3.63 -16.01
C GLN A 64 -1.30 2.82 -16.23
N PHE A 65 -1.31 1.94 -17.22
CA PHE A 65 -2.45 1.09 -17.51
C PHE A 65 -2.84 0.24 -16.28
N LYS A 66 -1.86 -0.39 -15.63
CA LYS A 66 -2.08 -1.20 -14.42
C LYS A 66 -2.69 -0.38 -13.27
N HIS A 67 -2.20 0.83 -13.03
CA HIS A 67 -2.77 1.72 -12.02
C HIS A 67 -4.18 2.19 -12.38
N GLU A 68 -4.45 2.46 -13.66
CA GLU A 68 -5.79 2.84 -14.12
C GLU A 68 -6.78 1.68 -14.00
N THR A 69 -6.38 0.45 -14.32
CA THR A 69 -7.22 -0.75 -14.10
C THR A 69 -7.47 -0.99 -12.62
N GLU A 70 -6.43 -0.90 -11.78
CA GLU A 70 -6.57 -1.05 -10.32
C GLU A 70 -7.48 0.04 -9.74
N LYS A 71 -7.39 1.29 -10.21
CA LYS A 71 -8.30 2.37 -9.80
C LYS A 71 -9.74 2.13 -10.24
N LYS A 72 -9.96 1.60 -11.45
CA LYS A 72 -11.30 1.26 -11.94
C LYS A 72 -11.91 0.12 -11.14
N GLU A 73 -11.12 -0.89 -10.78
CA GLU A 73 -11.55 -2.01 -9.93
C GLU A 73 -11.80 -1.57 -8.49
N ASN A 74 -10.97 -0.68 -7.95
CA ASN A 74 -11.10 -0.12 -6.61
C ASN A 74 -12.17 0.98 -6.51
N LYS A 75 -12.82 1.36 -7.62
CA LYS A 75 -13.84 2.44 -7.64
C LYS A 75 -14.93 2.24 -6.59
N GLY A 76 -15.31 0.99 -6.30
CA GLY A 76 -16.27 0.67 -5.25
C GLY A 76 -15.83 1.07 -3.84
N VAL A 77 -14.54 1.05 -3.51
CA VAL A 77 -14.03 1.48 -2.19
C VAL A 77 -14.15 3.00 -2.03
N LEU A 78 -13.85 3.75 -3.09
CA LEU A 78 -14.02 5.20 -3.08
C LEU A 78 -15.51 5.58 -2.97
N GLU A 79 -16.38 4.86 -3.66
CA GLU A 79 -17.83 5.03 -3.62
C GLU A 79 -18.41 4.69 -2.23
N VAL A 80 -17.94 3.61 -1.58
CA VAL A 80 -18.31 3.28 -0.20
C VAL A 80 -17.88 4.40 0.77
N SER A 81 -16.67 4.96 0.59
CA SER A 81 -16.21 6.06 1.44
C SER A 81 -17.07 7.32 1.31
N THR A 82 -17.55 7.63 0.10
CA THR A 82 -18.44 8.77 -0.14
C THR A 82 -19.85 8.51 0.38
N VAL A 83 -20.40 7.32 0.13
CA VAL A 83 -21.77 6.96 0.56
C VAL A 83 -21.86 6.93 2.08
N THR A 84 -20.93 6.27 2.76
CA THR A 84 -20.92 6.21 4.24
C THR A 84 -20.77 7.59 4.88
N PHE A 85 -19.98 8.48 4.26
CA PHE A 85 -19.85 9.87 4.70
C PHE A 85 -21.16 10.65 4.53
N GLU A 86 -21.85 10.49 3.41
CA GLU A 86 -23.14 11.14 3.14
C GLU A 86 -24.26 10.58 4.04
N GLU A 87 -24.29 9.27 4.27
CA GLU A 87 -25.21 8.62 5.21
C GLU A 87 -25.02 9.17 6.63
N TRP A 88 -23.78 9.25 7.11
CA TRP A 88 -23.48 9.83 8.42
C TRP A 88 -23.93 11.30 8.52
N LYS A 89 -23.70 12.08 7.45
CA LYS A 89 -24.10 13.48 7.39
C LYS A 89 -25.62 13.66 7.47
N ASN A 90 -26.37 12.73 6.88
CA ASN A 90 -27.83 12.76 6.80
C ASN A 90 -28.55 12.01 7.94
N MET A 91 -27.82 11.36 8.86
CA MET A 91 -28.41 10.74 10.06
C MET A 91 -28.97 11.79 11.03
N THR A 92 -30.12 11.51 11.63
CA THR A 92 -30.72 12.36 12.68
C THR A 92 -29.98 12.23 14.00
N GLU A 93 -30.12 13.23 14.88
CA GLU A 93 -29.46 13.26 16.21
C GLU A 93 -29.78 12.02 17.06
N GLU A 94 -31.00 11.47 16.94
CA GLU A 94 -31.39 10.23 17.64
C GLU A 94 -30.66 8.99 17.12
N GLN A 95 -30.34 8.96 15.82
CA GLN A 95 -29.59 7.85 15.21
C GLN A 95 -28.08 7.96 15.48
N LYS A 96 -27.56 9.18 15.72
CA LYS A 96 -26.15 9.45 16.06
C LYS A 96 -25.84 9.25 17.53
N ARG A 97 -26.81 9.51 18.42
CA ARG A 97 -26.68 9.38 19.88
C ARG A 97 -25.98 8.10 20.37
N PRO A 98 -26.31 6.88 19.90
CA PRO A 98 -25.60 5.68 20.36
C PRO A 98 -24.11 5.66 19.98
N TYR A 99 -23.73 6.30 18.88
CA TYR A 99 -22.33 6.40 18.44
C TYR A 99 -21.53 7.45 19.24
N GLU A 100 -22.20 8.50 19.70
CA GLU A 100 -21.61 9.55 20.55
C GLU A 100 -21.48 9.06 22.00
N GLU A 101 -22.49 8.37 22.53
CA GLU A 101 -22.44 7.76 23.87
C GLU A 101 -21.33 6.71 23.96
N MET A 102 -21.14 5.86 22.93
CA MET A 102 -20.02 4.91 22.93
C MET A 102 -18.65 5.60 22.81
N ALA A 103 -18.57 6.78 22.19
CA ALA A 103 -17.33 7.55 22.09
C ALA A 103 -16.99 8.20 23.44
N GLN A 104 -17.99 8.80 24.11
CA GLN A 104 -17.87 9.35 25.46
C GLN A 104 -17.51 8.25 26.47
N LYS A 105 -18.18 7.09 26.41
CA LYS A 105 -17.87 5.95 27.27
C LYS A 105 -16.44 5.45 27.10
N LYS A 106 -15.92 5.42 25.86
CA LYS A 106 -14.53 5.05 25.59
C LYS A 106 -13.53 6.08 26.11
N GLU A 107 -13.86 7.37 26.05
CA GLU A 107 -13.04 8.44 26.60
C GLU A 107 -13.02 8.39 28.14
N GLU A 108 -14.16 8.13 28.77
CA GLU A 108 -14.29 7.91 30.21
C GLU A 108 -13.57 6.62 30.66
N GLU A 109 -13.73 5.53 29.91
CA GLU A 109 -13.00 4.28 30.16
C GLU A 109 -11.48 4.44 29.99
N ALA A 110 -11.02 5.33 29.11
CA ALA A 110 -9.60 5.66 28.97
C ALA A 110 -9.10 6.61 30.08
N ALA A 111 -9.97 7.44 30.64
CA ALA A 111 -9.66 8.35 31.75
C ALA A 111 -9.68 7.65 33.13
N ASN A 112 -10.55 6.66 33.34
CA ASN A 112 -10.66 5.91 34.60
C ASN A 112 -9.33 5.28 35.10
N PRO A 113 -8.56 4.53 34.29
CA PRO A 113 -7.31 3.95 34.76
C PRO A 113 -6.26 5.03 35.12
N VAL A 114 -6.27 6.18 34.46
CA VAL A 114 -5.38 7.31 34.78
C VAL A 114 -5.73 7.92 36.14
N MET A 115 -7.02 8.07 36.41
CA MET A 115 -7.53 8.58 37.69
C MET A 115 -7.22 7.61 38.85
N GLU A 116 -7.37 6.29 38.63
CA GLU A 116 -7.06 5.26 39.63
C GLU A 116 -5.55 5.19 39.95
N GLU A 117 -4.68 5.31 38.95
CA GLU A 117 -3.22 5.36 39.14
C GLU A 117 -2.77 6.60 39.92
N GLU A 118 -3.37 7.76 39.66
CA GLU A 118 -3.05 9.01 40.36
C GLU A 118 -3.42 8.93 41.85
N GLU A 119 -4.60 8.39 42.17
CA GLU A 119 -5.06 8.20 43.55
C GLU A 119 -4.19 7.17 44.29
N HIS A 120 -3.81 6.08 43.63
CA HIS A 120 -2.89 5.10 44.20
C HIS A 120 -1.50 5.71 44.48
N MET A 121 -1.00 6.56 43.57
CA MET A 121 0.28 7.25 43.77
C MET A 121 0.24 8.26 44.92
N LYS A 122 -0.89 8.98 45.10
CA LYS A 122 -1.10 9.88 46.24
C LYS A 122 -1.07 9.14 47.56
N LEU A 123 -1.72 7.97 47.64
CA LEU A 123 -1.75 7.14 48.83
C LEU A 123 -0.34 6.65 49.20
N GLN A 124 0.39 6.09 48.23
CA GLN A 124 1.77 5.62 48.46
C GLN A 124 2.69 6.76 48.94
N LYS A 125 2.57 7.95 48.35
CA LYS A 125 3.33 9.12 48.77
C LYS A 125 3.00 9.53 50.20
N HIS A 126 1.72 9.50 50.57
CA HIS A 126 1.28 9.83 51.92
C HIS A 126 1.82 8.85 52.97
N GLU A 127 1.75 7.55 52.71
CA GLU A 127 2.28 6.50 53.59
C GLU A 127 3.80 6.62 53.76
N THR A 128 4.52 6.87 52.66
CA THR A 128 5.98 7.08 52.67
C THR A 128 6.36 8.28 53.54
N LEU A 129 5.60 9.38 53.45
CA LEU A 129 5.81 10.58 54.28
C LEU A 129 5.51 10.32 55.77
N GLN A 130 4.55 9.45 56.10
CA GLN A 130 4.29 9.09 57.49
C GLN A 130 5.43 8.25 58.09
N LEU A 131 6.02 7.34 57.31
CA LEU A 131 7.16 6.52 57.76
C LEU A 131 8.42 7.36 58.01
N LEU A 132 8.67 8.37 57.16
CA LEU A 132 9.81 9.29 57.33
C LEU A 132 9.69 10.20 58.56
N LYS A 133 8.46 10.50 59.01
CA LYS A 133 8.21 11.30 60.22
C LYS A 133 8.34 10.51 61.53
N LYS A 134 8.55 9.20 61.47
CA LYS A 134 8.53 8.30 62.62
C LYS A 134 9.93 7.92 63.15
N ASN A 135 10.99 8.55 62.65
CA ASN A 135 12.38 8.43 63.11
C ASN A 135 12.85 9.70 63.82
#